data_AF-A0A9N8D6X3-F1
#
_entry.id   AF-A0A9N8D6X3-F1
#
_cell.length_a   1.000
_cell.length_b   1.000
_cell.length_c   1.000
_cell.angle_alpha   90.00
_cell.angle_beta   90.00
_cell.angle_gamma   90.00
#
_symmetry.space_group_name_H-M   'P 1'
#
loop_
_entity.id
_entity.type
_entity.pdbx_description
1 polymer ?
#
loop_
_entity_poly.entity_id
_entity_poly.type
_entity_poly.pdbx_seq_one_letter_code
_entity_poly.pdbx_strand_id
1 'polypeptide(L)'
;MAKTSSPTEEVSSSTVETPTPKSGTGSSSSTDNADLIHDFCVGTNEFWKRFVIPPVLEYVQIQPGGTAKSDPFSKLTAPPEVPGIPRPVWLTILGSVPTALGWYGYYKFSVEEELFQYELLQQDGKVTGCGGYGTLLPFVFGILIGFPLSFLHIPGGETLVEAAGVWILLGQVNLYRRVNELCLEASQEMELEEPPLWEWWALLPPPLDVVVGLRQVHFLSEYWRIQRGEPYQKDVIAEELFPFISAKQRITLKEFFRTPSMWFWFTKEWKDFDFEFLQETATANSAQK
;
A
#
# COMPACT_ATOMS: atom_id res chain seq x y z
N MET A 1 40.03 -31.39 -70.58
CA MET A 1 39.39 -30.28 -71.31
C MET A 1 38.56 -29.52 -70.27
N ALA A 2 39.06 -28.41 -69.73
CA ALA A 2 38.72 -27.02 -70.09
C ALA A 2 37.20 -26.73 -69.91
N LYS A 3 36.68 -25.66 -69.30
CA LYS A 3 37.19 -24.37 -68.82
C LYS A 3 36.08 -23.73 -67.94
N THR A 4 36.50 -22.84 -67.03
CA THR A 4 35.80 -21.75 -66.28
C THR A 4 34.62 -21.03 -66.94
N SER A 5 33.65 -20.55 -66.12
CA SER A 5 33.25 -19.12 -66.00
C SER A 5 32.03 -18.88 -65.06
N SER A 6 32.18 -18.04 -64.03
CA SER A 6 31.12 -17.15 -63.48
C SER A 6 30.79 -16.05 -64.53
N PRO A 7 29.70 -15.21 -64.48
CA PRO A 7 29.34 -14.36 -63.33
C PRO A 7 27.85 -13.84 -63.24
N THR A 8 27.64 -12.98 -62.22
CA THR A 8 26.76 -11.77 -62.16
C THR A 8 25.30 -11.85 -61.69
N GLU A 9 25.06 -11.08 -60.63
CA GLU A 9 23.78 -10.60 -60.10
C GLU A 9 23.06 -9.65 -61.07
N GLU A 10 21.73 -9.74 -61.14
CA GLU A 10 20.86 -8.58 -61.36
C GLU A 10 19.69 -8.64 -60.37
N VAL A 11 19.70 -7.66 -59.45
CA VAL A 11 18.60 -7.35 -58.53
C VAL A 11 17.62 -6.48 -59.30
N SER A 12 16.39 -6.95 -59.49
CA SER A 12 15.28 -6.16 -60.04
C SER A 12 14.22 -5.96 -58.96
N SER A 13 13.83 -4.68 -58.82
CA SER A 13 12.99 -4.14 -57.77
C SER A 13 11.54 -4.61 -57.88
N SER A 14 10.97 -5.04 -56.76
CA SER A 14 9.52 -5.08 -56.59
C SER A 14 9.15 -4.39 -55.28
N THR A 15 8.36 -3.33 -55.45
CA THR A 15 7.78 -2.45 -54.45
C THR A 15 6.99 -3.25 -53.42
N VAL A 16 7.40 -3.17 -52.14
CA VAL A 16 6.58 -3.64 -51.01
C VAL A 16 5.79 -2.44 -50.51
N GLU A 17 4.48 -2.48 -50.70
CA GLU A 17 3.54 -1.52 -50.12
C GLU A 17 3.57 -1.64 -48.59
N THR A 18 3.93 -0.53 -47.94
CA THR A 18 3.84 -0.35 -46.50
C THR A 18 2.37 -0.35 -46.06
N PRO A 19 1.92 -1.25 -45.15
CA PRO A 19 0.60 -1.10 -44.55
C PRO A 19 0.65 0.02 -43.51
N THR A 20 0.00 1.13 -43.84
CA THR A 20 -0.31 2.23 -42.91
C THR A 20 -1.15 1.70 -41.74
N PRO A 21 -0.81 1.98 -40.47
CA PRO A 21 -1.66 1.60 -39.36
C PRO A 21 -2.89 2.51 -39.36
N LYS A 22 -4.05 1.92 -39.65
CA LYS A 22 -5.36 2.54 -39.44
C LYS A 22 -5.58 2.73 -37.95
N SER A 23 -5.91 3.97 -37.59
CA SER A 23 -6.47 4.33 -36.29
C SER A 23 -7.68 3.46 -35.96
N GLY A 24 -7.60 2.75 -34.84
CA GLY A 24 -8.72 2.03 -34.25
C GLY A 24 -8.71 2.23 -32.73
N THR A 25 -9.59 3.15 -32.29
CA THR A 25 -10.41 3.03 -31.08
C THR A 25 -9.70 2.82 -29.74
N GLY A 26 -9.58 3.91 -28.97
CA GLY A 26 -9.22 3.89 -27.55
C GLY A 26 -10.23 3.12 -26.71
N SER A 27 -9.83 1.92 -26.28
CA SER A 27 -10.46 1.12 -25.22
C SER A 27 -9.55 -0.03 -24.73
N SER A 28 -8.40 -0.30 -25.37
CA SER A 28 -7.51 -1.42 -25.00
C SER A 28 -6.47 -1.07 -23.94
N SER A 29 -6.05 0.19 -23.84
CA SER A 29 -4.87 0.57 -23.03
C SER A 29 -5.05 0.41 -21.52
N SER A 30 -6.27 0.56 -20.99
CA SER A 30 -6.52 0.43 -19.55
C SER A 30 -6.50 -1.02 -19.08
N THR A 31 -7.03 -1.93 -19.89
CA THR A 31 -7.05 -3.36 -19.59
C THR A 31 -5.65 -3.95 -19.69
N ASP A 32 -4.90 -3.59 -20.74
CA ASP A 32 -3.52 -4.04 -20.93
C ASP A 32 -2.63 -3.60 -19.75
N ASN A 33 -2.78 -2.37 -19.27
CA ASN A 33 -2.01 -1.88 -18.12
C ASN A 33 -2.38 -2.60 -16.81
N ALA A 34 -3.66 -2.88 -16.59
CA ALA A 34 -4.11 -3.60 -15.39
C ALA A 34 -3.59 -5.04 -15.37
N ASP A 35 -3.54 -5.70 -16.53
CA ASP A 35 -3.00 -7.06 -16.66
C ASP A 35 -1.48 -7.07 -16.45
N LEU A 36 -0.76 -6.08 -16.98
CA LEU A 36 0.68 -5.92 -16.73
C LEU A 36 1.00 -5.69 -15.25
N ILE A 37 0.21 -4.87 -14.56
CA ILE A 37 0.36 -4.64 -13.12
C ILE A 37 0.08 -5.93 -12.34
N HIS A 38 -1.01 -6.64 -12.69
CA HIS A 38 -1.33 -7.92 -12.08
C HIS A 38 -0.18 -8.92 -12.23
N ASP A 39 0.30 -9.14 -13.46
CA ASP A 39 1.38 -10.09 -13.78
C ASP A 39 2.68 -9.72 -13.04
N PHE A 40 3.00 -8.43 -13.00
CA PHE A 40 4.17 -7.94 -12.27
C PHE A 40 4.04 -8.22 -10.77
N CYS A 41 2.89 -7.90 -10.17
CA CYS A 41 2.65 -8.09 -8.73
C CYS A 41 2.68 -9.56 -8.33
N VAL A 42 1.98 -10.43 -9.07
CA VAL A 42 1.98 -11.88 -8.84
C VAL A 42 3.38 -12.45 -9.02
N GLY A 43 4.05 -12.11 -10.13
CA GLY A 43 5.40 -12.56 -10.43
C GLY A 43 6.42 -12.14 -9.37
N THR A 44 6.31 -10.90 -8.88
CA THR A 44 7.16 -10.38 -7.81
C THR A 44 6.91 -11.09 -6.49
N ASN A 45 5.65 -11.29 -6.09
CA ASN A 45 5.31 -12.00 -4.86
C ASN A 45 5.85 -13.44 -4.87
N GLU A 46 5.59 -14.17 -5.96
CA GLU A 46 6.03 -15.56 -6.13
C GLU A 46 7.55 -15.70 -6.28
N PHE A 47 8.24 -14.73 -6.89
CA PHE A 47 9.69 -14.70 -6.93
C PHE A 47 10.27 -14.62 -5.51
N TRP A 48 9.81 -13.65 -4.71
CA TRP A 48 10.36 -13.41 -3.37
C TRP A 48 10.00 -14.51 -2.37
N LYS A 49 8.81 -15.09 -2.50
CA LYS A 49 8.37 -16.24 -1.70
C LYS A 49 9.32 -17.45 -1.76
N ARG A 50 10.00 -17.66 -2.89
CA ARG A 50 10.99 -18.77 -3.05
C ARG A 50 12.22 -18.66 -2.16
N PHE A 51 12.51 -17.45 -1.66
CA PHE A 51 13.65 -17.22 -0.77
C PHE A 51 13.32 -17.41 0.71
N VAL A 52 12.06 -17.68 1.04
CA VAL A 52 11.62 -17.91 2.41
C VAL A 52 11.79 -19.37 2.79
N ILE A 53 12.35 -19.61 3.98
CA ILE A 53 12.56 -20.97 4.47
C ILE A 53 11.24 -21.69 4.76
N PRO A 54 11.13 -23.01 4.54
CA PRO A 54 9.87 -23.74 4.68
C PRO A 54 9.14 -23.56 6.03
N PRO A 55 9.82 -23.56 7.20
CA PRO A 55 9.12 -23.35 8.47
C PRO A 55 8.43 -22.00 8.59
N VAL A 56 9.01 -20.96 7.97
CA VAL A 56 8.40 -19.63 7.93
C VAL A 56 7.24 -19.63 6.96
N LEU A 57 7.39 -20.23 5.78
CA LEU A 57 6.30 -20.36 4.79
C LEU A 57 5.09 -21.10 5.37
N GLU A 58 5.31 -22.21 6.09
CA GLU A 58 4.25 -22.96 6.76
C GLU A 58 3.56 -22.11 7.84
N TYR A 59 4.34 -21.35 8.61
CA TYR A 59 3.80 -20.46 9.63
C TYR A 59 2.97 -19.33 9.04
N VAL A 60 3.45 -18.65 7.99
CA VAL A 60 2.76 -17.50 7.38
C VAL A 60 1.78 -17.87 6.27
N GLN A 61 1.47 -19.15 6.14
CA GLN A 61 0.51 -19.61 5.15
C GLN A 61 -0.87 -19.01 5.43
N ILE A 62 -1.50 -18.48 4.40
CA ILE A 62 -2.83 -17.88 4.47
C ILE A 62 -3.84 -18.90 4.98
N GLN A 63 -4.55 -18.52 6.03
CA GLN A 63 -5.59 -19.33 6.65
C GLN A 63 -7.00 -18.79 6.31
N PRO A 64 -8.04 -19.62 6.39
CA PRO A 64 -9.42 -19.14 6.34
C PRO A 64 -9.72 -18.17 7.50
N GLY A 65 -10.51 -17.13 7.23
CA GLY A 65 -10.94 -16.18 8.23
C GLY A 65 -11.63 -16.85 9.43
N GLY A 66 -11.27 -16.42 10.64
CA GLY A 66 -11.84 -16.92 11.89
C GLY A 66 -11.10 -18.12 12.49
N THR A 67 -9.93 -18.47 11.94
CA THR A 67 -9.05 -19.49 12.52
C THR A 67 -8.40 -18.99 13.81
N ALA A 68 -8.02 -17.71 13.85
CA ALA A 68 -7.56 -17.03 15.04
C ALA A 68 -8.70 -16.82 16.05
N LYS A 69 -8.41 -17.11 17.31
CA LYS A 69 -9.32 -16.75 18.41
C LYS A 69 -9.45 -15.23 18.52
N SER A 70 -10.58 -14.78 19.07
CA SER A 70 -10.88 -13.36 19.24
C SER A 70 -10.02 -12.64 20.28
N ASP A 71 -9.16 -13.35 21.02
CA ASP A 71 -8.30 -12.76 22.04
C ASP A 71 -7.11 -11.98 21.43
N PRO A 72 -6.63 -10.91 22.11
CA PRO A 72 -5.60 -10.04 21.55
C PRO A 72 -4.28 -10.75 21.19
N PHE A 73 -3.85 -11.71 22.01
CA PHE A 73 -2.59 -12.40 21.79
C PHE A 73 -2.68 -13.30 20.56
N SER A 74 -3.77 -14.05 20.43
CA SER A 74 -4.04 -14.85 19.23
C SER A 74 -4.07 -13.98 17.97
N LYS A 75 -4.72 -12.81 17.99
CA LYS A 75 -4.71 -11.87 16.84
C LYS A 75 -3.32 -11.32 16.52
N LEU A 76 -2.49 -11.11 17.54
CA LEU A 76 -1.13 -10.57 17.41
C LEU A 76 -0.17 -11.57 16.75
N THR A 77 -0.34 -12.86 17.04
CA THR A 77 0.54 -13.92 16.54
C THR A 77 -0.10 -14.73 15.41
N ALA A 78 -1.36 -14.50 15.08
CA ALA A 78 -2.04 -15.26 14.04
C ALA A 78 -1.36 -15.08 12.68
N PRO A 79 -1.31 -16.14 11.86
CA PRO A 79 -0.92 -16.02 10.46
C PRO A 79 -1.88 -15.10 9.70
N PRO A 80 -1.48 -14.63 8.51
CA PRO A 80 -2.38 -13.95 7.60
C PRO A 80 -3.67 -14.75 7.33
N GLU A 81 -4.82 -14.09 7.33
CA GLU A 81 -6.13 -14.71 7.05
C GLU A 81 -6.89 -13.99 5.94
N VAL A 82 -7.83 -14.67 5.28
CA VAL A 82 -8.77 -14.01 4.35
C VAL A 82 -10.22 -14.38 4.70
N PRO A 83 -11.12 -13.39 4.93
CA PRO A 83 -10.88 -11.93 5.05
C PRO A 83 -9.82 -11.58 6.11
N GLY A 84 -9.13 -10.43 6.01
CA GLY A 84 -7.99 -10.08 6.90
C GLY A 84 -8.33 -9.93 8.38
N ILE A 85 -7.35 -10.05 9.29
CA ILE A 85 -7.59 -9.96 10.74
C ILE A 85 -7.69 -8.49 11.18
N PRO A 86 -8.75 -8.07 11.90
CA PRO A 86 -8.84 -6.73 12.46
C PRO A 86 -7.83 -6.57 13.59
N ARG A 87 -6.79 -5.77 13.32
CA ARG A 87 -5.69 -5.45 14.23
C ARG A 87 -5.76 -3.95 14.59
N PRO A 88 -6.41 -3.58 15.71
CA PRO A 88 -6.56 -2.18 16.09
C PRO A 88 -5.21 -1.53 16.38
N VAL A 89 -5.18 -0.20 16.38
CA VAL A 89 -3.96 0.62 16.54
C VAL A 89 -3.26 0.29 17.85
N TRP A 90 -4.00 0.19 18.96
CA TRP A 90 -3.41 -0.16 20.26
C TRP A 90 -2.68 -1.52 20.24
N LEU A 91 -3.23 -2.51 19.53
CA LEU A 91 -2.63 -3.84 19.43
C LEU A 91 -1.37 -3.79 18.56
N THR A 92 -1.42 -3.02 17.48
CA THR A 92 -0.29 -2.79 16.59
C THR A 92 0.86 -2.10 17.33
N ILE A 93 0.58 -1.08 18.15
CA ILE A 93 1.56 -0.40 18.99
C ILE A 93 2.13 -1.36 20.04
N LEU A 94 1.27 -2.17 20.69
CA LEU A 94 1.68 -3.13 21.72
C LEU A 94 2.66 -4.18 21.18
N GLY A 95 2.48 -4.66 19.95
CA GLY A 95 3.44 -5.55 19.30
C GLY A 95 4.71 -4.82 18.86
N SER A 96 4.55 -3.63 18.28
CA SER A 96 5.64 -2.93 17.58
C SER A 96 6.63 -2.25 18.51
N VAL A 97 6.16 -1.52 19.54
CA VAL A 97 7.05 -0.72 20.39
C VAL A 97 8.04 -1.60 21.19
N PRO A 98 7.61 -2.67 21.89
CA PRO A 98 8.53 -3.52 22.66
C PRO A 98 9.53 -4.28 21.79
N THR A 99 9.22 -4.49 20.51
CA THR A 99 10.07 -5.21 19.55
C THR A 99 10.90 -4.29 18.67
N ALA A 100 11.00 -2.99 19.00
CA ALA A 100 11.69 -1.98 18.19
C ALA A 100 11.24 -1.99 16.72
N LEU A 101 9.92 -2.04 16.50
CA LEU A 101 9.24 -2.16 15.19
C LEU A 101 9.45 -3.50 14.47
N GLY A 102 10.09 -4.50 15.08
CA GLY A 102 10.22 -5.83 14.48
C GLY A 102 8.87 -6.47 14.16
N TRP A 103 7.91 -6.40 15.11
CA TRP A 103 6.56 -6.90 14.88
C TRP A 103 5.78 -6.07 13.85
N TYR A 104 6.09 -4.77 13.71
CA TYR A 104 5.48 -3.94 12.67
C TYR A 104 5.80 -4.46 11.26
N GLY A 105 7.01 -5.00 11.05
CA GLY A 105 7.36 -5.69 9.82
C GLY A 105 6.46 -6.91 9.56
N TYR A 106 6.20 -7.73 10.57
CA TYR A 106 5.26 -8.85 10.47
C TYR A 106 3.82 -8.41 10.20
N TYR A 107 3.36 -7.35 10.86
CA TYR A 107 2.07 -6.73 10.58
C TYR A 107 1.97 -6.24 9.14
N LYS A 108 2.99 -5.54 8.64
CA LYS A 108 3.06 -5.06 7.25
C LYS A 108 3.02 -6.20 6.26
N PHE A 109 3.82 -7.23 6.48
CA PHE A 109 3.77 -8.46 5.70
C PHE A 109 2.36 -9.05 5.66
N SER A 110 1.74 -9.19 6.85
CA SER A 110 0.43 -9.81 6.96
C SER A 110 -0.63 -9.01 6.22
N VAL A 111 -0.73 -7.70 6.45
CA VAL A 111 -1.71 -6.85 5.78
C VAL A 111 -1.56 -6.87 4.26
N GLU A 112 -0.34 -6.79 3.74
CA GLU A 112 -0.10 -6.81 2.30
C GLU A 112 -0.48 -8.17 1.68
N GLU A 113 -0.18 -9.28 2.37
CA GLU A 113 -0.54 -10.62 1.90
C GLU A 113 -2.04 -10.90 2.02
N GLU A 114 -2.69 -10.48 3.12
CA GLU A 114 -4.14 -10.59 3.29
C GLU A 114 -4.89 -9.84 2.19
N LEU A 115 -4.47 -8.61 1.88
CA LEU A 115 -5.06 -7.81 0.81
C LEU A 115 -4.79 -8.42 -0.57
N PHE A 116 -3.58 -8.91 -0.82
CA PHE A 116 -3.23 -9.57 -2.09
C PHE A 116 -4.08 -10.80 -2.33
N GLN A 117 -4.25 -11.67 -1.34
CA GLN A 117 -5.10 -12.85 -1.47
C GLN A 117 -6.58 -12.48 -1.53
N TYR A 118 -7.02 -11.45 -0.80
CA TYR A 118 -8.39 -10.96 -0.90
C TYR A 118 -8.72 -10.49 -2.33
N GLU A 119 -7.84 -9.70 -2.95
CA GLU A 119 -7.98 -9.26 -4.35
C GLU A 119 -7.99 -10.43 -5.34
N LEU A 120 -7.16 -11.45 -5.13
CA LEU A 120 -7.16 -12.67 -5.97
C LEU A 120 -8.47 -13.44 -5.91
N LEU A 121 -9.17 -13.40 -4.79
CA LEU A 121 -10.46 -14.09 -4.60
C LEU A 121 -11.66 -13.28 -5.11
N GLN A 122 -11.48 -12.00 -5.46
CA GLN A 122 -12.54 -11.17 -6.04
C GLN A 122 -12.86 -11.58 -7.49
N GLN A 123 -14.03 -11.17 -8.00
CA GLN A 123 -14.52 -11.59 -9.33
C GLN A 123 -13.58 -11.22 -10.48
N ASP A 124 -12.87 -10.10 -10.37
CA ASP A 124 -11.94 -9.64 -11.40
C ASP A 124 -10.56 -10.31 -11.27
N GLY A 125 -10.23 -10.88 -10.09
CA GLY A 125 -8.95 -11.52 -9.78
C GLY A 125 -7.72 -10.63 -9.95
N LYS A 126 -7.89 -9.33 -10.20
CA LYS A 126 -6.79 -8.41 -10.50
C LYS A 126 -6.19 -7.88 -9.21
N VAL A 127 -4.88 -8.09 -9.02
CA VAL A 127 -4.15 -7.58 -7.88
C VAL A 127 -3.48 -6.27 -8.25
N THR A 128 -3.40 -5.37 -7.27
CA THR A 128 -2.71 -4.09 -7.46
C THR A 128 -1.55 -3.88 -6.50
N GLY A 129 -1.34 -4.80 -5.54
CA GLY A 129 -0.17 -4.85 -4.65
C GLY A 129 0.65 -6.11 -4.87
N CYS A 130 1.94 -6.08 -4.52
CA CYS A 130 2.85 -7.22 -4.71
C CYS A 130 2.80 -8.25 -3.57
N GLY A 131 1.77 -8.23 -2.71
CA GLY A 131 1.68 -9.10 -1.54
C GLY A 131 2.72 -8.84 -0.46
N GLY A 132 2.69 -9.65 0.59
CA GLY A 132 3.60 -9.50 1.74
C GLY A 132 5.04 -9.83 1.34
N TYR A 133 5.22 -10.88 0.54
CA TYR A 133 6.55 -11.29 0.09
C TYR A 133 7.13 -10.27 -0.88
N GLY A 134 6.37 -9.87 -1.90
CA GLY A 134 6.84 -8.94 -2.93
C GLY A 134 7.03 -7.51 -2.43
N THR A 135 6.32 -7.09 -1.38
CA THR A 135 6.52 -5.74 -0.80
C THR A 135 7.67 -5.72 0.20
N LEU A 136 7.70 -6.64 1.18
CA LEU A 136 8.61 -6.53 2.32
C LEU A 136 9.99 -7.14 2.07
N LEU A 137 10.09 -8.29 1.40
CA LEU A 137 11.39 -8.97 1.21
C LEU A 137 12.38 -8.16 0.37
N PRO A 138 12.01 -7.54 -0.78
CA PRO A 138 12.96 -6.69 -1.50
C PRO A 138 13.48 -5.52 -0.67
N PHE A 139 12.62 -4.92 0.19
CA PHE A 139 13.06 -3.89 1.13
C PHE A 139 14.08 -4.45 2.13
N VAL A 140 13.73 -5.54 2.83
CA VAL A 140 14.61 -6.17 3.83
C VAL A 140 15.94 -6.61 3.20
N PHE A 141 15.90 -7.21 2.02
CA PHE A 141 17.07 -7.63 1.28
C PHE A 141 17.95 -6.44 0.88
N GLY A 142 17.33 -5.38 0.36
CA GLY A 142 18.04 -4.15 -0.02
C GLY A 142 18.71 -3.48 1.18
N ILE A 143 18.09 -3.47 2.36
CA ILE A 143 18.71 -2.97 3.59
C ILE A 143 19.82 -3.89 4.09
N LEU A 144 19.57 -5.20 4.19
CA LEU A 144 20.54 -6.16 4.74
C LEU A 144 21.82 -6.28 3.90
N ILE A 145 21.73 -6.07 2.59
CA ILE A 145 22.90 -6.06 1.70
C ILE A 145 23.44 -4.64 1.53
N GLY A 146 22.56 -3.68 1.27
CA GLY A 146 22.94 -2.30 0.96
C GLY A 146 23.62 -1.61 2.14
N PHE A 147 23.12 -1.80 3.36
CA PHE A 147 23.69 -1.14 4.53
C PHE A 147 25.14 -1.59 4.82
N PRO A 148 25.47 -2.90 4.89
CA PRO A 148 26.87 -3.32 5.01
C PRO A 148 27.76 -2.87 3.86
N LEU A 149 27.28 -2.91 2.61
CA LEU A 149 28.06 -2.45 1.46
C LEU A 149 28.34 -0.94 1.54
N SER A 150 27.34 -0.14 1.91
CA SER A 150 27.47 1.31 2.12
C SER A 150 28.43 1.61 3.26
N PHE A 151 28.29 0.91 4.40
CA PHE A 151 29.18 1.06 5.55
C PHE A 151 30.64 0.74 5.21
N LEU A 152 30.88 -0.28 4.38
CA LEU A 152 32.20 -0.66 3.87
C LEU A 152 32.67 0.21 2.68
N HIS A 153 31.92 1.24 2.30
CA HIS A 153 32.20 2.13 1.17
C HIS A 153 32.36 1.39 -0.18
N ILE A 154 31.65 0.28 -0.35
CA ILE A 154 31.60 -0.47 -1.61
C ILE A 154 30.62 0.23 -2.56
N PRO A 155 31.02 0.53 -3.81
CA PRO A 155 30.15 1.17 -4.80
C PRO A 155 28.82 0.42 -4.96
N GLY A 156 27.71 1.17 -4.93
CA GLY A 156 26.35 0.64 -5.09
C GLY A 156 25.61 0.31 -3.78
N GLY A 157 26.29 0.30 -2.63
CA GLY A 157 25.64 0.07 -1.33
C GLY A 157 24.58 1.12 -1.00
N GLU A 158 24.93 2.40 -1.14
CA GLU A 158 23.99 3.52 -0.92
C GLU A 158 22.79 3.46 -1.87
N THR A 159 23.04 3.24 -3.16
CA THR A 159 21.99 3.10 -4.18
C THR A 159 21.01 1.97 -3.84
N LEU A 160 21.50 0.85 -3.28
CA LEU A 160 20.64 -0.26 -2.89
C LEU A 160 19.77 0.09 -1.67
N VAL A 161 20.32 0.82 -0.69
CA VAL A 161 19.56 1.33 0.46
C VAL A 161 18.48 2.33 0.00
N GLU A 162 18.83 3.26 -0.88
CA GLU A 162 17.90 4.23 -1.45
C GLU A 162 16.79 3.54 -2.25
N ALA A 163 17.13 2.58 -3.10
CA ALA A 163 16.16 1.80 -3.87
C ALA A 163 15.20 1.02 -2.96
N ALA A 164 15.71 0.45 -1.85
CA ALA A 164 14.87 -0.20 -0.84
C ALA A 164 13.91 0.81 -0.19
N GLY A 165 14.40 2.00 0.16
CA GLY A 165 13.59 3.09 0.70
C GLY A 165 12.48 3.54 -0.26
N VAL A 166 12.81 3.74 -1.54
CA VAL A 166 11.81 4.08 -2.57
C VAL A 166 10.80 2.96 -2.74
N TRP A 167 11.23 1.70 -2.75
CA TRP A 167 10.35 0.56 -2.90
C TRP A 167 9.30 0.47 -1.79
N ILE A 168 9.72 0.58 -0.52
CA ILE A 168 8.79 0.51 0.61
C ILE A 168 7.86 1.73 0.66
N LEU A 169 8.32 2.91 0.24
CA LEU A 169 7.49 4.11 0.15
C LEU A 169 6.43 3.99 -0.94
N LEU A 170 6.78 3.48 -2.12
CA LEU A 170 5.80 3.20 -3.19
C LEU A 170 4.77 2.15 -2.75
N GLY A 171 5.21 1.11 -2.04
CA GLY A 171 4.33 0.14 -1.40
C GLY A 171 3.36 0.82 -0.42
N GLN A 172 3.86 1.72 0.42
CA GLN A 172 3.05 2.45 1.39
C GLN A 172 2.00 3.36 0.73
N VAL A 173 2.37 4.09 -0.32
CA VAL A 173 1.43 4.92 -1.10
C VAL A 173 0.34 4.06 -1.72
N ASN A 174 0.71 2.93 -2.32
CA ASN A 174 -0.24 2.01 -2.92
C ASN A 174 -1.16 1.36 -1.88
N LEU A 175 -0.64 1.02 -0.70
CA LEU A 175 -1.43 0.51 0.42
C LEU A 175 -2.50 1.52 0.85
N TYR A 176 -2.17 2.82 0.90
CA TYR A 176 -3.16 3.85 1.24
C TYR A 176 -4.29 3.91 0.22
N ARG A 177 -3.97 3.83 -1.08
CA ARG A 177 -4.97 3.77 -2.16
C ARG A 177 -5.89 2.55 -1.99
N ARG A 178 -5.31 1.36 -1.75
CA ARG A 178 -6.07 0.12 -1.57
C ARG A 178 -7.00 0.18 -0.35
N VAL A 179 -6.50 0.71 0.77
CA VAL A 179 -7.33 0.91 1.98
C VAL A 179 -8.45 1.91 1.71
N ASN A 180 -8.19 2.99 0.96
CA ASN A 180 -9.21 3.94 0.54
C ASN A 180 -10.31 3.28 -0.32
N GLU A 181 -9.94 2.40 -1.25
CA GLU A 181 -10.88 1.66 -2.09
C GLU A 181 -11.79 0.74 -1.26
N LEU A 182 -11.23 0.02 -0.28
CA LEU A 182 -12.00 -0.80 0.66
C LEU A 182 -12.93 0.04 1.54
N CYS A 183 -12.46 1.20 2.02
CA CYS A 183 -13.29 2.10 2.83
C CYS A 183 -14.45 2.70 2.00
N LEU A 184 -14.25 2.92 0.70
CA LEU A 184 -15.31 3.36 -0.20
C LEU A 184 -16.36 2.26 -0.41
N GLU A 185 -15.93 1.02 -0.59
CA GLU A 185 -16.81 -0.15 -0.69
C GLU A 185 -17.71 -0.27 0.54
N ALA A 186 -17.13 -0.10 1.74
CA ALA A 186 -17.86 -0.17 3.01
C ALA A 186 -18.32 1.20 3.55
N SER A 187 -18.40 2.23 2.71
CA SER A 187 -18.62 3.63 3.13
C SER A 187 -19.90 3.84 3.95
N GLN A 188 -20.99 3.16 3.60
CA GLN A 188 -22.26 3.24 4.34
C GLN A 188 -22.15 2.65 5.74
N GLU A 189 -21.45 1.53 5.89
CA GLU A 189 -21.30 0.81 7.16
C GLU A 189 -20.26 1.48 8.07
N MET A 190 -19.26 2.14 7.47
CA MET A 190 -18.24 2.91 8.17
C MET A 190 -18.63 4.37 8.43
N GLU A 191 -19.76 4.82 7.88
CA GLU A 191 -20.25 6.20 7.93
C GLU A 191 -19.22 7.21 7.37
N LEU A 192 -18.66 6.89 6.20
CA LEU A 192 -17.66 7.70 5.52
C LEU A 192 -18.25 8.40 4.30
N GLU A 193 -18.05 9.72 4.21
CA GLU A 193 -18.42 10.51 3.02
C GLU A 193 -17.31 10.49 1.96
N GLU A 194 -16.06 10.42 2.40
CA GLU A 194 -14.87 10.44 1.56
C GLU A 194 -13.83 9.41 2.02
N PRO A 195 -12.87 9.02 1.16
CA PRO A 195 -11.76 8.17 1.55
C PRO A 195 -10.94 8.81 2.68
N PRO A 196 -10.61 8.05 3.74
CA PRO A 196 -10.03 8.63 4.94
C PRO A 196 -8.58 9.08 4.77
N LEU A 197 -7.82 8.56 3.80
CA LEU A 197 -6.39 8.79 3.66
C LEU A 197 -6.06 9.68 2.46
N TRP A 198 -5.04 10.52 2.60
CA TRP A 198 -4.35 11.11 1.47
C TRP A 198 -3.14 10.24 1.14
N GLU A 199 -3.10 9.64 -0.05
CA GLU A 199 -2.08 8.66 -0.46
C GLU A 199 -0.67 9.27 -0.39
N TRP A 200 -0.54 10.53 -0.80
CA TRP A 200 0.72 11.27 -0.76
C TRP A 200 1.21 11.59 0.65
N TRP A 201 0.37 11.46 1.70
CA TRP A 201 0.81 11.68 3.09
C TRP A 201 1.78 10.61 3.57
N ALA A 202 1.90 9.48 2.86
CA ALA A 202 2.98 8.52 3.09
C ALA A 202 4.38 9.12 2.85
N LEU A 203 4.49 10.25 2.15
CA LEU A 203 5.75 10.95 1.87
C LEU A 203 6.07 12.06 2.87
N LEU A 204 5.20 12.30 3.85
CA LEU A 204 5.46 13.33 4.86
C LEU A 204 6.65 12.94 5.75
N PRO A 205 7.36 13.91 6.33
CA PRO A 205 8.41 13.60 7.29
C PRO A 205 7.84 13.14 8.63
N PRO A 206 8.59 12.33 9.40
CA PRO A 206 8.28 12.07 10.79
C PRO A 206 8.13 13.35 11.61
N PRO A 207 7.15 13.42 12.53
CA PRO A 207 6.27 12.33 12.98
C PRO A 207 4.94 12.19 12.21
N LEU A 208 4.69 12.99 11.17
CA LEU A 208 3.38 13.04 10.50
C LEU A 208 3.07 11.73 9.76
N ASP A 209 4.03 11.17 9.04
CA ASP A 209 3.88 9.87 8.35
C ASP A 209 3.43 8.75 9.31
N VAL A 210 3.97 8.72 10.53
CA VAL A 210 3.61 7.74 11.56
C VAL A 210 2.15 7.89 11.94
N VAL A 211 1.70 9.11 12.24
CA VAL A 211 0.30 9.37 12.64
C VAL A 211 -0.67 8.95 11.54
N VAL A 212 -0.31 9.20 10.28
CA VAL A 212 -1.12 8.81 9.12
C VAL A 212 -1.07 7.29 8.90
N GLY A 213 0.07 6.66 9.18
CA GLY A 213 0.20 5.20 9.20
C GLY A 213 -0.73 4.56 10.23
N LEU A 214 -0.86 5.16 11.42
CA LEU A 214 -1.81 4.68 12.43
C LEU A 214 -3.27 4.90 11.99
N ARG A 215 -3.57 6.00 11.30
CA ARG A 215 -4.88 6.23 10.67
C ARG A 215 -5.19 5.11 9.66
N GLN A 216 -4.24 4.74 8.81
CA GLN A 216 -4.40 3.61 7.88
C GLN A 216 -4.67 2.29 8.62
N VAL A 217 -3.95 2.01 9.71
CA VAL A 217 -4.16 0.82 10.54
C VAL A 217 -5.58 0.79 11.11
N HIS A 218 -6.06 1.93 11.64
CA HIS A 218 -7.41 2.04 12.20
C HIS A 218 -8.49 1.71 11.16
N PHE A 219 -8.47 2.38 10.00
CA PHE A 219 -9.49 2.18 8.98
C PHE A 219 -9.48 0.77 8.36
N LEU A 220 -8.29 0.21 8.15
CA LEU A 220 -8.18 -1.18 7.70
C LEU A 220 -8.70 -2.17 8.75
N SER A 221 -8.40 -1.94 10.03
CA SER A 221 -8.93 -2.76 11.12
C SER A 221 -10.45 -2.70 11.19
N GLU A 222 -11.05 -1.51 11.03
CA GLU A 222 -12.50 -1.36 11.02
C GLU A 222 -13.15 -2.04 9.80
N TYR A 223 -12.56 -1.92 8.61
CA TYR A 223 -13.03 -2.64 7.42
C TYR A 223 -13.06 -4.15 7.66
N TRP A 224 -11.97 -4.72 8.17
CA TRP A 224 -11.92 -6.17 8.44
C TRP A 224 -12.87 -6.61 9.53
N ARG A 225 -13.06 -5.79 10.56
CA ARG A 225 -14.04 -6.05 11.62
C ARG A 225 -15.44 -6.19 11.02
N ILE A 226 -15.81 -5.27 10.14
CA ILE A 226 -17.10 -5.26 9.44
C ILE A 226 -17.23 -6.51 8.56
N GLN A 227 -16.24 -6.78 7.70
CA GLN A 227 -16.25 -7.94 6.80
C GLN A 227 -16.37 -9.29 7.53
N ARG A 228 -15.84 -9.36 8.76
CA ARG A 228 -15.93 -10.56 9.60
C ARG A 228 -17.17 -10.60 10.50
N GLY A 229 -17.99 -9.55 10.53
CA GLY A 229 -19.11 -9.44 11.46
C GLY A 229 -18.67 -9.42 12.94
N GLU A 230 -17.45 -8.97 13.23
CA GLU A 230 -16.93 -8.90 14.59
C GLU A 230 -17.55 -7.72 15.36
N PRO A 231 -17.81 -7.88 16.67
CA PRO A 231 -18.36 -6.80 17.48
C PRO A 231 -17.40 -5.62 17.53
N TYR A 232 -17.96 -4.42 17.55
CA TYR A 232 -17.19 -3.19 17.70
C TYR A 232 -16.36 -3.21 19.00
N GLN A 233 -15.07 -2.91 18.86
CA GLN A 233 -14.13 -2.79 19.97
C GLN A 233 -13.49 -1.42 19.89
N LYS A 234 -13.69 -0.62 20.93
CA LYS A 234 -13.15 0.73 21.01
C LYS A 234 -11.63 0.74 20.91
N ASP A 235 -11.09 1.51 19.98
CA ASP A 235 -9.65 1.73 19.87
C ASP A 235 -9.25 2.98 20.65
N VAL A 236 -8.85 2.81 21.91
CA VAL A 236 -8.52 3.92 22.82
C VAL A 236 -7.42 4.82 22.26
N ILE A 237 -6.46 4.26 21.51
CA ILE A 237 -5.41 5.09 20.90
C ILE A 237 -5.98 5.97 19.81
N ALA A 238 -6.77 5.38 18.90
CA ALA A 238 -7.31 6.08 17.74
C ALA A 238 -8.41 7.09 18.11
N GLU A 239 -9.26 6.75 19.07
CA GLU A 239 -10.47 7.51 19.36
C GLU A 239 -10.33 8.46 20.57
N GLU A 240 -9.51 8.10 21.55
CA GLU A 240 -9.33 8.92 22.74
C GLU A 240 -8.03 9.70 22.71
N LEU A 241 -6.90 9.03 22.48
CA LEU A 241 -5.57 9.63 22.60
C LEU A 241 -5.20 10.52 21.42
N PHE A 242 -5.58 10.14 20.20
CA PHE A 242 -5.23 10.85 18.96
C PHE A 242 -6.44 10.95 18.03
N PRO A 243 -7.39 11.87 18.28
CA PRO A 243 -8.68 11.92 17.59
C PRO A 243 -8.59 12.02 16.05
N PHE A 244 -7.48 12.58 15.54
CA PHE A 244 -7.18 12.57 14.11
C PHE A 244 -7.18 11.16 13.50
N ILE A 245 -6.76 10.12 14.22
CA ILE A 245 -6.63 8.75 13.68
C ILE A 245 -8.00 8.18 13.31
N SER A 246 -9.03 8.39 14.14
CA SER A 246 -10.38 7.88 13.90
C SER A 246 -11.32 8.87 13.22
N ALA A 247 -10.83 10.04 12.81
CA ALA A 247 -11.69 11.08 12.23
C ALA A 247 -12.32 10.60 10.91
N LYS A 248 -13.65 10.55 10.84
CA LYS A 248 -14.37 10.04 9.65
C LYS A 248 -14.24 10.94 8.42
N GLN A 249 -13.95 12.22 8.63
CA GLN A 249 -13.77 13.20 7.56
C GLN A 249 -12.36 13.09 6.97
N ARG A 250 -12.24 13.38 5.67
CA ARG A 250 -10.95 13.52 5.02
C ARG A 250 -10.35 14.89 5.35
N ILE A 251 -9.38 14.91 6.25
CA ILE A 251 -8.75 16.13 6.75
C ILE A 251 -7.57 16.50 5.85
N THR A 252 -7.50 17.76 5.41
CA THR A 252 -6.35 18.32 4.70
C THR A 252 -5.21 18.70 5.65
N LEU A 253 -4.01 18.94 5.11
CA LEU A 253 -2.86 19.28 5.96
C LEU A 253 -3.07 20.63 6.67
N LYS A 254 -3.74 21.57 5.99
CA LYS A 254 -4.09 22.88 6.56
C LYS A 254 -5.09 22.74 7.71
N GLU A 255 -6.15 21.96 7.51
CA GLU A 255 -7.15 21.70 8.55
C GLU A 255 -6.53 20.97 9.74
N PHE A 256 -5.68 19.97 9.49
CA PHE A 256 -4.95 19.29 10.57
C PHE A 256 -4.17 20.29 11.42
N PHE A 257 -3.40 21.19 10.82
CA PHE A 257 -2.66 22.21 11.57
C PHE A 257 -3.55 23.29 12.19
N ARG A 258 -4.74 23.54 11.64
CA ARG A 258 -5.70 24.51 12.15
C ARG A 258 -6.44 24.01 13.38
N THR A 259 -6.64 22.70 13.50
CA THR A 259 -7.53 22.08 14.49
C THR A 259 -6.69 21.30 15.51
N PRO A 260 -6.08 21.97 16.50
CA PRO A 260 -5.24 21.32 17.50
C PRO A 260 -6.00 20.31 18.36
N SER A 261 -7.32 20.43 18.47
CA SER A 261 -8.19 19.46 19.15
C SER A 261 -8.12 18.04 18.59
N MET A 262 -7.60 17.88 17.38
CA MET A 262 -7.42 16.58 16.73
C MET A 262 -6.06 15.94 17.01
N TRP A 263 -5.10 16.69 17.58
CA TRP A 263 -3.73 16.21 17.74
C TRP A 263 -3.60 15.20 18.87
N PHE A 264 -4.12 15.55 20.05
CA PHE A 264 -3.96 14.75 21.26
C PHE A 264 -5.20 14.85 22.15
N TRP A 265 -5.35 13.90 23.06
CA TRP A 265 -6.43 13.92 24.06
C TRP A 265 -6.44 15.19 24.93
N PHE A 266 -5.27 15.75 25.26
CA PHE A 266 -5.15 16.93 26.11
C PHE A 266 -5.38 18.25 25.36
N THR A 267 -5.42 18.22 24.02
CA THR A 267 -5.72 19.39 23.19
C THR A 267 -7.18 19.47 22.77
N LYS A 268 -8.03 18.51 23.14
CA LYS A 268 -9.45 18.42 22.71
C LYS A 268 -10.28 19.69 22.94
N GLU A 269 -9.97 20.46 23.98
CA GLU A 269 -10.68 21.70 24.32
C GLU A 269 -10.04 22.96 23.69
N TRP A 270 -8.95 22.80 22.93
CA TRP A 270 -8.27 23.93 22.31
C TRP A 270 -9.08 24.45 21.15
N LYS A 271 -9.17 25.78 21.07
CA LYS A 271 -9.83 26.45 19.94
C LYS A 271 -8.97 26.30 18.69
N ASP A 272 -9.66 26.23 17.56
CA ASP A 272 -9.02 26.29 16.26
C ASP A 272 -8.17 27.55 16.13
N PHE A 273 -7.03 27.39 15.48
CA PHE A 273 -6.17 28.51 15.18
C PHE A 273 -6.78 29.35 14.06
N ASP A 274 -6.86 30.66 14.30
CA ASP A 274 -7.45 31.61 13.36
C ASP A 274 -6.35 32.37 12.60
N PHE A 275 -5.50 31.61 11.91
CA PHE A 275 -4.45 32.19 11.06
C PHE A 275 -4.95 32.33 9.62
N GLU A 276 -4.87 33.53 9.04
CA GLU A 276 -5.34 33.83 7.68
C GLU A 276 -4.76 32.90 6.60
N PHE A 277 -3.50 32.46 6.74
CA PHE A 277 -2.88 31.54 5.78
C PHE A 277 -3.37 30.08 5.86
N LEU A 278 -4.03 29.71 6.98
CA LEU A 278 -4.68 28.41 7.17
C LEU A 278 -6.17 28.45 6.81
N GLN A 279 -6.72 29.62 6.49
CA GLN A 279 -8.07 29.72 5.97
C GLN A 279 -8.07 29.29 4.49
N GLU A 280 -9.05 28.48 4.10
CA GLU A 280 -9.29 28.24 2.68
C GLU A 280 -9.77 29.56 2.06
N THR A 281 -8.98 30.11 1.13
CA THR A 281 -9.41 31.25 0.32
C THR A 281 -10.66 30.84 -0.46
N ALA A 282 -11.83 31.29 -0.01
CA ALA A 282 -13.11 31.18 -0.69
C ALA A 282 -13.14 32.06 -1.96
N THR A 283 -12.27 31.78 -2.92
CA THR A 283 -12.17 32.51 -4.19
C THR A 283 -12.17 31.54 -5.37
N ALA A 284 -13.33 30.93 -5.64
CA ALA A 284 -13.73 30.49 -6.99
C ALA A 284 -15.17 29.96 -6.97
N ASN A 285 -16.20 30.80 -6.79
CA ASN A 285 -17.57 30.47 -7.22
C ASN A 285 -18.51 31.68 -7.38
N SER A 286 -18.01 32.91 -7.46
CA SER A 286 -18.83 34.11 -7.71
C SER A 286 -18.64 34.72 -9.09
N ALA A 287 -18.24 33.93 -10.09
CA ALA A 287 -18.10 34.38 -11.48
C ALA A 287 -18.80 33.44 -12.47
N GLN A 288 -20.10 33.23 -12.29
CA GLN A 288 -21.06 33.05 -13.39
C GLN A 288 -22.49 33.06 -12.81
N LYS A 289 -23.08 34.25 -12.78
CA LYS A 289 -24.52 34.44 -12.76
C LYS A 289 -24.84 35.53 -13.78
#